data_AF-A0A5K7S9J5-F1
#
_entry.id   AF-A0A5K7S9J5-F1
#
_cell.length_a   1.000
_cell.length_b   1.000
_cell.length_c   1.000
_cell.angle_alpha   90.00
_cell.angle_beta   90.00
_cell.angle_gamma   90.00
#
_symmetry.space_group_name_H-M   'P 1'
#
loop_
_entity.id
_entity.type
_entity.pdbx_description
1 polymer ?
#
loop_
_entity_poly.entity_id
_entity_poly.type
_entity_poly.pdbx_seq_one_letter_code
_entity_poly.pdbx_strand_id
1 'polypeptide(L)'
;MVSYIKSNKMKNECIHNDLIFYIDNELSVEKRTAVEKHLEECADCRSFLAFLQDGMQVIEKEKNPEVSPFFYTRLNARLEEKEESRVQNQWVRLVQPAFFSVLLVAGIYGGLKLGSNASSLKSEQHATSSIQMLNDFDAEPLESFLLDEL
;
A
#
# COMPACT_ATOMS: atom_id res chain seq x y z
N MET A 1 -26.37 -11.36 -17.15
CA MET A 1 -26.21 -12.72 -17.73
C MET A 1 -26.08 -12.54 -19.24
N VAL A 2 -24.84 -12.37 -19.73
CA VAL A 2 -24.59 -12.09 -21.16
C VAL A 2 -24.39 -13.42 -21.86
N SER A 3 -25.40 -13.82 -22.62
CA SER A 3 -25.43 -15.08 -23.35
C SER A 3 -24.50 -15.03 -24.56
N TYR A 4 -23.32 -15.65 -24.44
CA TYR A 4 -22.49 -16.01 -25.59
C TYR A 4 -23.08 -17.26 -26.25
N ILE A 5 -23.79 -17.08 -27.37
CA ILE A 5 -24.28 -18.18 -28.21
C ILE A 5 -23.50 -18.19 -29.52
N LYS A 6 -23.11 -19.42 -29.91
CA LYS A 6 -22.69 -19.87 -31.24
C LYS A 6 -21.26 -19.55 -31.66
N SER A 7 -20.35 -20.35 -31.10
CA SER A 7 -19.34 -20.97 -31.94
C SER A 7 -20.03 -21.87 -32.98
N ASN A 8 -19.46 -21.93 -34.19
CA ASN A 8 -19.75 -22.88 -35.27
C ASN A 8 -20.77 -22.47 -36.35
N LYS A 9 -20.35 -21.56 -37.26
CA LYS A 9 -20.75 -21.60 -38.68
C LYS A 9 -19.83 -20.75 -39.59
N MET A 10 -18.54 -21.05 -39.64
CA MET A 10 -17.70 -20.54 -40.74
C MET A 10 -17.91 -21.40 -41.99
N LYS A 11 -19.04 -21.18 -42.68
CA LYS A 11 -19.27 -21.62 -44.05
C LYS A 11 -19.89 -20.45 -44.80
N ASN A 12 -19.04 -19.67 -45.46
CA ASN A 12 -19.38 -18.70 -46.50
C ASN A 12 -20.34 -17.56 -46.12
N GLU A 13 -20.45 -17.23 -44.84
CA GLU A 13 -21.23 -16.07 -44.36
C GLU A 13 -20.21 -15.00 -43.91
N CYS A 14 -20.29 -13.80 -44.49
CA CYS A 14 -19.35 -12.70 -44.25
C CYS A 14 -19.28 -12.33 -42.75
N ILE A 15 -18.07 -12.13 -42.22
CA ILE A 15 -17.81 -11.93 -40.77
C ILE A 15 -17.86 -10.47 -40.32
N HIS A 16 -18.73 -9.63 -40.92
CA HIS A 16 -18.72 -8.18 -40.69
C HIS A 16 -18.82 -7.75 -39.22
N ASN A 17 -19.60 -8.49 -38.42
CA ASN A 17 -19.77 -8.18 -36.99
C ASN A 17 -18.49 -8.43 -36.16
N ASP A 18 -17.64 -9.37 -36.57
CA ASP A 18 -16.41 -9.69 -35.83
C ASP A 18 -15.27 -8.73 -36.19
N LEU A 19 -15.38 -8.00 -37.30
CA LEU A 19 -14.34 -7.07 -37.78
C LEU A 19 -14.17 -5.84 -36.89
N ILE A 20 -15.23 -5.35 -36.24
CA ILE A 20 -15.09 -4.24 -35.29
C ILE A 20 -14.29 -4.68 -34.05
N PHE A 21 -14.61 -5.85 -33.48
CA PHE A 21 -13.86 -6.43 -32.37
C PHE A 21 -12.42 -6.79 -32.75
N TYR A 22 -12.16 -7.08 -34.03
CA TYR A 22 -10.81 -7.28 -34.55
C TYR A 22 -9.99 -5.98 -34.52
N ILE A 23 -10.58 -4.86 -34.93
CA ILE A 23 -9.90 -3.56 -34.93
C ILE A 23 -9.67 -3.06 -33.50
N ASP A 24 -10.65 -3.24 -32.61
CA ASP A 24 -10.53 -2.88 -31.19
C ASP A 24 -9.66 -3.85 -30.36
N ASN A 25 -9.14 -4.90 -30.99
CA ASN A 25 -8.28 -5.93 -30.38
C ASN A 25 -8.94 -6.66 -29.18
N GLU A 26 -10.26 -6.84 -29.23
CA GLU A 26 -11.07 -7.50 -28.18
C GLU A 26 -11.33 -8.99 -28.46
N LEU A 27 -10.86 -9.51 -29.60
CA LEU A 27 -11.00 -10.92 -29.96
C LEU A 27 -10.01 -11.82 -29.21
N SER A 28 -10.45 -13.03 -28.87
CA SER A 28 -9.56 -14.10 -28.41
C SER A 28 -8.59 -14.51 -29.52
N VAL A 29 -7.39 -15.00 -29.12
CA VAL A 29 -6.30 -15.39 -30.04
C VAL A 29 -6.77 -16.40 -31.11
N GLU A 30 -7.63 -17.35 -30.73
CA GLU A 30 -8.19 -18.36 -31.63
C GLU A 30 -9.10 -17.73 -32.71
N LYS A 31 -9.98 -16.80 -32.31
CA LYS A 31 -10.89 -16.12 -33.23
C LYS A 31 -10.15 -15.14 -34.14
N ARG A 32 -9.13 -14.46 -33.61
CA ARG A 32 -8.30 -13.55 -34.37
C ARG A 32 -7.60 -14.26 -35.53
N THR A 33 -7.00 -15.43 -35.26
CA THR A 33 -6.39 -16.27 -36.30
C THR A 33 -7.41 -16.72 -37.36
N ALA A 34 -8.66 -17.03 -36.95
CA ALA A 34 -9.70 -17.43 -37.88
C ALA A 34 -10.18 -16.27 -38.78
N VAL A 35 -10.28 -15.06 -38.23
CA VAL A 35 -10.60 -13.83 -38.96
C VAL A 35 -9.49 -13.50 -39.96
N GLU A 36 -8.22 -13.58 -39.55
CA GLU A 36 -7.07 -13.33 -40.44
C GLU A 36 -7.06 -14.28 -41.65
N LYS A 37 -7.28 -15.58 -41.42
CA LYS A 37 -7.44 -16.55 -42.52
C LYS A 37 -8.62 -16.21 -43.45
N HIS A 38 -9.75 -15.78 -42.89
CA HIS A 38 -10.90 -15.38 -43.71
C HIS A 38 -10.64 -14.12 -44.54
N LEU A 39 -9.86 -13.17 -44.02
CA LEU A 39 -9.46 -11.97 -44.76
C LEU A 39 -8.54 -12.30 -45.95
N GLU A 40 -7.72 -13.36 -45.87
CA GLU A 40 -6.92 -13.82 -47.02
C GLU A 40 -7.81 -14.36 -48.15
N GLU A 41 -8.88 -15.06 -47.81
CA GLU A 41 -9.77 -15.74 -48.77
C GLU A 41 -10.89 -14.84 -49.31
N CYS A 42 -11.39 -13.88 -48.53
CA CYS A 42 -12.56 -13.07 -48.85
C CYS A 42 -12.20 -11.62 -49.21
N ALA A 43 -12.45 -11.22 -50.46
CA ALA A 43 -12.23 -9.84 -50.91
C ALA A 43 -13.25 -8.84 -50.32
N ASP A 44 -14.50 -9.26 -50.15
CA ASP A 44 -15.57 -8.40 -49.63
C ASP A 44 -15.30 -7.98 -48.18
N CYS A 45 -14.92 -8.93 -47.33
CA CYS A 45 -14.57 -8.64 -45.93
C CYS A 45 -13.32 -7.75 -45.81
N ARG A 46 -12.33 -7.87 -46.72
CA ARG A 46 -11.19 -6.94 -46.79
C ARG A 46 -11.62 -5.53 -47.15
N SER A 47 -12.49 -5.38 -48.15
CA SER A 47 -13.00 -4.06 -48.55
C SER A 47 -13.81 -3.39 -47.44
N PHE A 48 -14.61 -4.17 -46.70
CA PHE A 48 -15.38 -3.69 -45.57
C PHE A 48 -14.49 -3.29 -44.38
N LEU A 49 -13.42 -4.05 -44.11
CA LEU A 49 -12.42 -3.70 -43.11
C LEU A 49 -11.75 -2.35 -43.44
N ALA A 50 -11.36 -2.14 -44.69
CA ALA A 50 -10.78 -0.86 -45.14
C ALA A 50 -11.77 0.30 -44.94
N PHE A 51 -13.04 0.11 -45.33
CA PHE A 51 -14.09 1.10 -45.11
C PHE A 51 -14.27 1.47 -43.62
N LEU A 52 -14.24 0.47 -42.72
CA LEU A 52 -14.31 0.72 -41.27
C LEU A 52 -13.11 1.51 -40.76
N GLN A 53 -11.89 1.17 -41.20
CA GLN A 53 -10.67 1.88 -40.81
C GLN A 53 -10.68 3.33 -41.29
N ASP A 54 -11.08 3.58 -42.53
CA ASP A 54 -11.21 4.92 -43.08
C ASP A 54 -12.23 5.76 -42.30
N GLY A 55 -13.38 5.16 -41.94
CA GLY A 55 -14.39 5.82 -41.11
C GLY A 55 -13.85 6.23 -39.73
N MET A 56 -13.04 5.38 -39.10
CA MET A 56 -12.42 5.69 -37.81
C MET A 56 -11.34 6.77 -37.90
N GLN A 57 -10.55 6.81 -38.97
CA GLN A 57 -9.55 7.87 -39.16
C GLN A 57 -10.19 9.26 -39.27
N VAL A 58 -11.35 9.37 -39.94
CA VAL A 58 -12.10 10.64 -40.01
C VAL A 58 -12.53 11.09 -38.62
N ILE A 59 -13.01 10.16 -37.79
CA ILE A 59 -13.41 10.44 -36.41
C ILE A 59 -12.20 10.86 -35.58
N GLU A 60 -11.06 10.16 -35.70
CA GLU A 60 -9.85 10.46 -34.94
C GLU A 60 -9.27 11.84 -35.29
N LYS A 61 -9.34 12.23 -36.56
CA LYS A 61 -8.89 13.54 -37.03
C LYS A 61 -9.75 14.69 -36.46
N GLU A 62 -11.05 14.49 -36.36
CA GLU A 62 -11.99 15.47 -35.77
C GLU A 62 -11.92 15.47 -34.24
N LYS A 63 -11.63 14.31 -33.63
CA LYS A 63 -11.49 14.12 -32.17
C LYS A 63 -10.12 14.55 -31.64
N ASN A 64 -9.53 15.59 -32.22
CA ASN A 64 -8.36 16.27 -31.65
C ASN A 64 -8.80 17.55 -30.94
N PRO A 65 -9.44 17.48 -29.74
CA PRO A 65 -9.61 18.67 -28.94
C PRO A 65 -8.21 19.13 -28.53
N GLU A 66 -7.91 20.41 -28.74
CA GLU A 66 -6.70 21.03 -28.18
C GLU A 66 -6.68 20.72 -26.67
N VAL A 67 -5.76 19.85 -26.27
CA VAL A 67 -5.57 19.51 -24.86
C VAL A 67 -5.30 20.82 -24.12
N SER A 68 -6.16 21.14 -23.14
CA SER A 68 -6.05 22.42 -22.43
C SER A 68 -4.62 22.56 -21.88
N PRO A 69 -3.96 23.73 -22.01
CA PRO A 69 -2.55 23.90 -21.65
C PRO A 69 -2.17 23.44 -20.23
N PHE A 70 -3.13 23.41 -19.31
CA PHE A 70 -2.94 23.06 -17.90
C PHE A 70 -3.28 21.60 -17.55
N PHE A 71 -3.74 20.79 -18.51
CA PHE A 71 -4.11 19.39 -18.25
C PHE A 71 -2.93 18.58 -17.71
N TYR A 72 -1.78 18.69 -18.38
CA TYR A 72 -0.56 17.99 -17.98
C TYR A 72 -0.04 18.45 -16.62
N THR A 73 -0.07 19.76 -16.35
CA THR A 73 0.35 20.31 -15.05
C THR A 73 -0.53 19.75 -13.92
N ARG A 74 -1.85 19.76 -14.10
CA ARG A 74 -2.78 19.25 -13.09
C ARG A 74 -2.69 17.74 -12.91
N LEU A 75 -2.40 17.00 -13.97
CA LEU A 75 -2.18 15.56 -13.91
C LEU A 75 -0.91 15.22 -13.14
N ASN A 76 0.20 15.87 -13.46
CA ASN A 76 1.49 15.64 -12.81
C ASN A 76 1.41 15.96 -11.32
N ALA A 77 0.80 17.10 -10.95
CA ALA A 77 0.59 17.46 -9.55
C ALA A 77 -0.15 16.38 -8.75
N ARG A 78 -1.15 15.71 -9.35
CA ARG A 78 -1.90 14.62 -8.70
C ARG A 78 -1.12 13.33 -8.56
N LEU A 79 -0.14 13.09 -9.42
CA LEU A 79 0.74 11.92 -9.33
C LEU A 79 1.81 12.14 -8.27
N GLU A 80 2.42 13.32 -8.26
CA GLU A 80 3.48 13.72 -7.31
C GLU A 80 2.97 13.79 -5.86
N GLU A 81 1.78 14.35 -5.62
CA GLU A 81 1.14 14.40 -4.30
C GLU A 81 0.97 13.01 -3.66
N LYS A 82 0.74 11.97 -4.47
CA LYS A 82 0.58 10.58 -3.99
C LYS A 82 1.91 9.92 -3.62
N GLU A 83 3.02 10.36 -4.22
CA GLU A 83 4.35 9.78 -3.95
C GLU A 83 4.97 10.39 -2.69
N GLU A 84 4.93 11.72 -2.54
CA GLU A 84 5.55 12.42 -1.42
C GLU A 84 4.85 12.12 -0.08
N SER A 85 3.52 12.11 -0.07
CA SER A 85 2.73 11.84 1.15
C SER A 85 2.94 10.43 1.71
N ARG A 86 3.26 9.45 0.85
CA ARG A 86 3.49 8.06 1.27
C ARG A 86 4.87 7.87 1.90
N VAL A 87 5.90 8.53 1.38
CA VAL A 87 7.26 8.42 1.90
C VAL A 87 7.39 9.26 3.18
N GLN A 88 6.94 10.51 3.18
CA GLN A 88 7.15 11.41 4.31
C GLN A 88 6.45 10.96 5.61
N ASN A 89 5.25 10.37 5.49
CA ASN A 89 4.50 9.89 6.64
C ASN A 89 5.12 8.62 7.28
N GLN A 90 5.91 7.84 6.54
CA GLN A 90 6.58 6.64 7.07
C GLN A 90 7.85 6.99 7.86
N TRP A 91 8.65 7.97 7.40
CA TRP A 91 9.85 8.40 8.11
C TRP A 91 9.54 9.13 9.42
N VAL A 92 8.54 10.02 9.43
CA VAL A 92 8.12 10.73 10.66
C VAL A 92 7.58 9.74 11.71
N ARG A 93 6.85 8.71 11.27
CA ARG A 93 6.30 7.67 12.15
C ARG A 93 7.38 6.80 12.82
N LEU A 94 8.57 6.68 12.22
CA LEU A 94 9.67 5.87 12.76
C LEU A 94 10.70 6.73 13.54
N VAL A 95 10.96 7.95 13.09
CA VAL A 95 11.93 8.87 13.72
C VAL A 95 11.42 9.39 15.06
N GLN A 96 10.11 9.66 15.19
CA GLN A 96 9.52 10.16 16.43
C GLN A 96 9.72 9.20 17.63
N PRO A 97 9.39 7.89 17.57
CA PRO A 97 9.63 6.98 18.69
C PRO A 97 11.11 6.68 18.93
N ALA A 98 11.96 6.72 17.89
CA ALA A 98 13.39 6.46 18.02
C ALA A 98 14.13 7.56 18.80
N PHE A 99 13.72 8.82 18.67
CA PHE A 99 14.34 9.91 19.44
C PHE A 99 14.07 9.77 20.94
N PHE A 100 12.84 9.43 21.33
CA PHE A 100 12.48 9.22 22.74
C PHE A 100 13.22 8.02 23.35
N SER A 101 13.37 6.92 22.61
CA SER A 101 14.12 5.75 23.12
C SER A 101 15.61 6.07 23.30
N VAL A 102 16.23 6.78 22.36
CA VAL A 102 17.62 7.22 22.47
C VAL A 102 17.80 8.17 23.65
N LEU A 103 16.89 9.14 23.84
CA LEU A 103 16.92 10.04 25.01
C LEU A 103 16.81 9.28 26.33
N LEU A 104 15.93 8.29 26.41
CA LEU A 104 15.75 7.48 27.60
C LEU A 104 17.04 6.70 27.92
N VAL A 105 17.62 6.03 26.92
CA VAL A 105 18.87 5.27 27.09
C VAL A 105 20.03 6.20 27.48
N ALA A 106 20.14 7.36 26.84
CA ALA A 106 21.16 8.35 27.19
C ALA A 106 20.97 8.89 28.62
N GLY A 107 19.72 9.11 29.04
CA GLY A 107 19.38 9.53 30.40
C GLY A 107 19.73 8.47 31.45
N ILE A 108 19.38 7.20 31.20
CA ILE A 108 19.75 6.08 32.09
C ILE A 108 21.27 5.96 32.17
N TYR A 109 21.95 5.91 31.03
CA TYR A 109 23.41 5.75 30.99
C TYR A 109 24.13 6.93 31.65
N GLY A 110 23.68 8.15 31.37
CA GLY A 110 24.19 9.37 32.00
C GLY A 110 23.97 9.36 33.51
N GLY A 111 22.77 8.98 33.96
CA GLY A 111 22.42 8.84 35.37
C GLY A 111 23.29 7.81 36.08
N LEU A 112 23.51 6.64 35.47
CA LEU A 112 24.38 5.59 36.03
C LEU A 112 25.83 6.06 36.15
N LYS A 113 26.39 6.69 35.11
CA LYS A 113 27.77 7.17 35.10
C LYS A 113 28.02 8.32 36.09
N LEU A 114 27.05 9.23 36.21
CA LEU A 114 27.12 10.32 37.19
C LEU A 114 26.92 9.80 38.61
N GLY A 115 25.99 8.85 38.78
CA GLY A 115 25.72 8.17 40.05
C GLY A 115 26.89 7.34 40.55
N SER A 116 27.58 6.59 39.67
CA SER A 116 28.72 5.74 40.05
C SER A 116 29.92 6.54 40.55
N ASN A 117 30.14 7.73 39.98
CA ASN A 117 31.22 8.62 40.42
C ASN A 117 30.87 9.32 41.74
N ALA A 118 29.58 9.58 41.99
CA ALA A 118 29.10 10.15 43.25
C ALA A 118 29.04 9.10 44.37
N SER A 119 28.72 7.84 44.08
CA SER A 119 28.66 6.76 45.07
C SER A 119 30.03 6.30 45.56
N SER A 120 31.11 6.57 44.81
CA SER A 120 32.49 6.41 45.33
C SER A 120 32.81 7.37 46.49
N LEU A 121 32.04 8.44 46.69
CA LEU A 121 32.20 9.39 47.79
C LEU A 121 31.24 9.12 48.97
N LYS A 122 30.38 8.10 48.91
CA LYS A 122 29.47 7.75 50.01
C LYS A 122 29.18 6.25 50.08
N SER A 123 30.25 5.45 50.12
CA SER A 123 30.18 4.07 50.64
C SER A 123 30.38 4.10 52.14
N GLU A 124 29.39 4.63 52.86
CA GLU A 124 29.04 4.32 54.25
C GLU A 124 27.83 5.21 54.56
N GLN A 125 26.75 4.59 55.01
CA GLN A 125 25.63 5.12 55.80
C GLN A 125 24.24 4.82 55.21
N HIS A 126 23.70 3.72 55.74
CA HIS A 126 22.30 3.55 56.12
C HIS A 126 21.24 3.67 55.02
N ALA A 127 21.12 2.61 54.21
CA ALA A 127 19.84 2.20 53.61
C ALA A 127 19.12 1.12 54.46
N THR A 128 19.60 0.86 55.68
CA THR A 128 19.04 -0.13 56.60
C THR A 128 18.00 0.48 57.56
N SER A 129 18.05 1.79 57.83
CA SER A 129 17.17 2.40 58.86
C SER A 129 15.72 2.53 58.42
N SER A 130 15.44 2.73 57.13
CA SER A 130 14.07 2.84 56.62
C SER A 130 13.38 1.50 56.43
N ILE A 131 14.12 0.43 56.09
CA ILE A 131 13.55 -0.93 55.97
C ILE A 131 13.19 -1.50 57.35
N GLN A 132 13.94 -1.12 58.39
CA GLN A 132 13.67 -1.56 59.76
C GLN A 132 12.41 -0.93 60.38
N MET A 133 11.92 0.20 59.84
CA MET A 133 10.69 0.87 60.30
C MET A 133 9.42 0.39 59.58
N LEU A 134 9.55 -0.45 58.55
CA LEU A 134 8.44 -1.02 57.76
C LEU A 134 8.16 -2.49 58.11
N ASN A 135 8.96 -3.09 58.98
CA ASN A 135 8.86 -4.49 59.34
C ASN A 135 8.09 -4.69 60.66
N ASP A 136 6.87 -4.16 60.73
CA ASP A 136 5.95 -4.35 61.87
C ASP A 136 5.58 -5.82 62.09
N PHE A 137 5.72 -6.66 61.06
CA PHE A 137 5.54 -8.12 61.17
C PHE A 137 6.56 -8.79 62.09
N ASP A 138 7.78 -8.25 62.20
CA ASP A 138 8.78 -8.72 63.18
C ASP A 138 8.59 -8.06 64.55
N ALA A 139 7.97 -6.88 64.59
CA ALA A 139 7.75 -6.14 65.84
C ALA A 139 6.59 -6.72 66.67
N GLU A 140 5.55 -7.23 66.03
CA GLU A 140 4.41 -7.92 66.66
C GLU A 140 4.21 -9.32 66.06
N PRO A 141 4.83 -10.37 66.64
CA PRO A 141 4.61 -11.73 66.16
C PRO A 141 3.14 -12.13 66.35
N LEU A 142 2.56 -12.75 65.32
CA LEU A 142 1.18 -13.27 65.27
C LEU A 142 0.78 -14.14 66.47
N GLU A 143 1.75 -14.67 67.22
CA GLU A 143 1.54 -15.41 68.46
C GLU A 143 0.87 -14.56 69.55
N SER A 144 1.17 -13.25 69.64
CA SER A 144 0.53 -12.33 70.61
C SER A 144 -0.96 -12.14 70.32
N PHE A 145 -1.34 -11.99 69.05
CA PHE A 145 -2.73 -11.85 68.62
C PHE A 145 -3.57 -13.11 68.88
N LEU A 146 -2.95 -14.29 68.81
CA LEU A 146 -3.64 -15.57 69.06
C LEU A 146 -3.78 -15.91 70.54
N LEU A 147 -2.97 -15.29 71.42
CA LEU A 147 -3.02 -15.49 72.87
C LEU A 147 -3.97 -14.50 73.58
N ASP A 148 -4.28 -13.36 72.97
CA ASP A 148 -5.21 -12.35 73.53
C ASP A 148 -6.70 -12.69 73.29
N GLU A 149 -7.02 -13.66 72.41
CA GLU A 149 -8.40 -14.07 72.10
C GLU A 149 -8.83 -15.40 72.79
N LEU A 150 -8.11 -15.82 73.84
CA LEU A 150 -8.48 -16.92 74.76
C LEU A 150 -8.66 -16.39 76.20
#